data_AF-A0A965I3A6-F1
#
_entry.id   AF-A0A965I3A6-F1
#
_cell.length_a   1.000
_cell.length_b   1.000
_cell.length_c   1.000
_cell.angle_alpha   90.00
_cell.angle_beta   90.00
_cell.angle_gamma   90.00
#
_symmetry.space_group_name_H-M   'P 1'
#
loop_
_entity.id
_entity.type
_entity.pdbx_description
1 polymer ?
#
loop_
_entity_poly.entity_id
_entity_poly.type
_entity_poly.pdbx_seq_one_letter_code
_entity_poly.pdbx_strand_id
1 'polypeptide(L)'
;GEILGLRWEHIDLARRVAFLPITKNGSSRHVLLSVTAVDALKAVPQDTQGPFPVTDIAFRQAWDRLRIRASITNLTFHDLRHEAISRMIDSGMKIHEVMAVSGHRTASQLFGYVQTNSII
;
A
#
# COMPACT_ATOMS: atom_id res chain seq x y z
N GLY A 1 2.10 1.64 10.34
CA GLY A 1 1.96 1.05 8.99
C GLY A 1 3.32 0.56 8.54
N GLU A 2 3.39 -0.52 7.75
CA GLU A 2 4.67 -1.14 7.35
C GLU A 2 5.46 -0.30 6.34
N ILE A 3 4.83 0.64 5.64
CA ILE A 3 5.43 1.43 4.56
C ILE A 3 6.66 2.24 5.02
N LEU A 4 6.63 2.82 6.22
CA LEU A 4 7.75 3.61 6.76
C LEU A 4 8.95 2.75 7.17
N GLY A 5 8.76 1.44 7.31
CA GLY A 5 9.83 0.48 7.60
C GLY A 5 10.49 -0.11 6.36
N LEU A 6 10.07 0.30 5.15
CA LEU A 6 10.60 -0.21 3.90
C LEU A 6 12.07 0.23 3.73
N ARG A 7 12.92 -0.70 3.28
CA ARG A 7 14.36 -0.46 3.04
C ARG A 7 14.71 -0.74 1.59
N TRP A 8 15.68 -0.01 1.03
CA TRP A 8 16.08 -0.17 -0.36
C TRP A 8 16.56 -1.59 -0.69
N GLU A 9 17.26 -2.24 0.25
CA GLU A 9 17.72 -3.63 0.13
C GLU A 9 16.58 -4.65 -0.10
N HIS A 10 15.33 -4.27 0.21
CA HIS A 10 14.16 -5.10 0.02
C HIS A 10 13.31 -4.71 -1.20
N ILE A 11 13.77 -3.77 -2.01
CA ILE A 11 13.04 -3.30 -3.20
C ILE A 11 13.80 -3.75 -4.45
N ASP A 12 13.16 -4.61 -5.23
CA ASP A 12 13.60 -4.94 -6.57
C ASP A 12 12.76 -4.15 -7.59
N LEU A 13 13.29 -3.01 -8.03
CA LEU A 13 12.62 -2.15 -9.02
C LEU A 13 12.52 -2.79 -10.40
N ALA A 14 13.43 -3.71 -10.75
CA ALA A 14 13.41 -4.41 -12.04
C ALA A 14 12.31 -5.47 -12.07
N ARG A 15 12.19 -6.26 -10.99
CA ARG A 15 11.10 -7.22 -10.80
C ARG A 15 9.79 -6.58 -10.34
N ARG A 16 9.81 -5.30 -9.95
CA ARG A 16 8.70 -4.51 -9.41
C ARG A 16 8.09 -5.17 -8.17
N VAL A 17 8.95 -5.53 -7.23
CA VAL A 17 8.58 -6.25 -6.02
C VAL A 17 9.23 -5.58 -4.81
N ALA A 18 8.47 -5.41 -3.74
CA ALA A 18 8.98 -5.05 -2.42
C ALA A 18 8.81 -6.22 -1.45
N PHE A 19 9.87 -6.60 -0.75
CA PHE A 19 9.84 -7.56 0.34
C PHE A 19 9.60 -6.86 1.67
N LEU A 20 8.65 -7.37 2.45
CA LEU A 20 8.35 -6.89 3.80
C LEU A 20 8.82 -7.95 4.81
N PRO A 21 9.98 -7.73 5.48
CA PRO A 21 10.48 -8.64 6.51
C PRO A 21 9.58 -8.60 7.76
N ILE A 22 9.47 -9.74 8.43
CA ILE A 22 8.61 -10.01 9.59
C ILE A 22 8.83 -9.02 10.75
N THR A 23 7.71 -8.66 11.41
CA THR A 23 7.70 -8.21 12.81
C THR A 23 7.09 -9.30 13.69
N LYS A 24 7.24 -9.20 15.02
CA LYS A 24 7.02 -10.26 16.02
C LYS A 24 5.69 -11.07 15.94
N ASN A 25 4.66 -10.64 15.19
CA ASN A 25 3.37 -11.33 15.00
C ASN A 25 2.84 -11.36 13.54
N GLY A 26 3.66 -11.02 12.53
CA GLY A 26 3.20 -10.89 11.14
C GLY A 26 4.11 -11.58 10.14
N SER A 27 3.57 -12.40 9.25
CA SER A 27 4.32 -13.16 8.23
C SER A 27 5.03 -12.26 7.23
N SER A 28 6.18 -12.71 6.73
CA SER A 28 6.89 -12.06 5.63
C SER A 28 6.08 -12.20 4.37
N ARG A 29 6.17 -11.22 3.48
CA ARG A 29 5.53 -11.30 2.18
C ARG A 29 6.20 -10.40 1.16
N HIS A 30 5.93 -10.71 -0.10
CA HIS A 30 6.23 -9.84 -1.23
C HIS A 30 4.97 -9.06 -1.60
N VAL A 31 5.16 -7.80 -2.00
CA VAL A 31 4.11 -6.92 -2.52
C VAL A 31 4.52 -6.49 -3.92
N LEU A 32 3.61 -6.63 -4.88
CA LEU A 32 3.84 -6.16 -6.24
C LEU A 32 3.75 -4.63 -6.27
N LEU A 33 4.67 -4.00 -6.99
CA LEU A 33 4.71 -2.57 -7.23
C LEU A 33 4.07 -2.27 -8.58
N SER A 34 3.12 -1.34 -8.60
CA SER A 34 2.60 -0.80 -9.86
C SER A 34 3.69 -0.02 -10.60
N VAL A 35 3.50 0.22 -11.90
CA VAL A 35 4.41 1.07 -12.69
C VAL A 35 4.55 2.45 -12.04
N THR A 36 3.43 3.06 -11.64
CA THR A 36 3.42 4.35 -10.93
C THR A 36 4.19 4.32 -9.62
N ALA A 37 4.11 3.23 -8.85
CA ALA A 37 4.88 3.09 -7.61
C ALA A 37 6.38 3.00 -7.89
N VAL A 38 6.78 2.28 -8.95
CA VAL A 38 8.18 2.18 -9.38
C VAL A 38 8.71 3.55 -9.82
N ASP A 39 7.95 4.30 -10.60
CA ASP A 39 8.35 5.62 -11.07
C ASP A 39 8.48 6.60 -9.90
N ALA A 40 7.55 6.56 -8.94
CA ALA A 40 7.65 7.34 -7.71
C ALA A 40 8.90 6.98 -6.91
N LEU A 41 9.22 5.69 -6.75
CA LEU A 41 10.42 5.24 -6.03
C LEU A 41 11.72 5.64 -6.73
N LYS A 42 11.75 5.62 -8.08
CA LYS A 42 12.91 6.07 -8.86
C LYS A 42 13.19 7.56 -8.71
N ALA A 43 12.16 8.36 -8.43
CA ALA A 43 12.30 9.80 -8.21
C ALA A 43 12.84 10.14 -6.80
N VAL A 44 12.87 9.18 -5.88
CA VAL A 44 13.38 9.39 -4.52
C VAL A 44 14.90 9.17 -4.48
N PRO A 45 15.68 10.09 -3.88
CA PRO A 45 17.10 9.87 -3.62
C PRO A 45 17.36 8.60 -2.81
N GLN A 46 18.35 7.81 -3.23
CA GLN A 46 18.71 6.53 -2.59
C GLN A 46 19.91 6.66 -1.65
N ASP A 47 20.10 7.85 -1.06
CA ASP A 47 21.17 8.19 -0.10
C ASP A 47 20.78 7.91 1.36
N THR A 48 19.60 7.32 1.59
CA THR A 48 19.07 6.93 2.90
C THR A 48 18.86 5.42 2.99
N GLN A 49 18.50 4.89 4.16
CA GLN A 49 18.26 3.44 4.34
C GLN A 49 17.02 2.91 3.59
N GLY A 50 16.07 3.78 3.26
CA GLY A 50 14.84 3.41 2.59
C GLY A 50 14.09 4.62 2.04
N PRO A 51 13.07 4.42 1.20
CA PRO A 51 12.40 5.50 0.45
C PRO A 51 11.68 6.53 1.31
N PHE A 52 11.44 6.25 2.59
CA PHE A 52 10.67 7.12 3.47
C PHE A 52 11.47 7.44 4.74
N PRO A 53 12.49 8.33 4.67
CA PRO A 53 13.31 8.72 5.81
C PRO A 53 12.57 9.72 6.72
N VAL A 54 11.35 9.37 7.15
CA VAL A 54 10.47 10.22 7.96
C VAL A 54 9.92 9.46 9.16
N THR A 55 9.67 10.18 10.25
CA THR A 55 9.02 9.61 11.43
C THR A 55 7.52 9.43 11.21
N ASP A 56 6.88 8.55 11.98
CA ASP A 56 5.42 8.35 11.93
C ASP A 56 4.65 9.65 12.20
N ILE A 57 5.15 10.51 13.09
CA ILE A 57 4.56 11.82 13.40
C ILE A 57 4.65 12.75 12.19
N ALA A 58 5.84 12.88 11.58
CA ALA A 58 6.04 13.73 10.42
C ALA A 58 5.17 13.28 9.23
N PHE A 59 5.05 11.96 9.04
CA PHE A 59 4.17 11.37 8.05
C PHE A 59 2.70 11.72 8.28
N ARG A 60 2.17 11.55 9.50
CA ARG A 60 0.77 11.89 9.82
C ARG A 60 0.48 13.37 9.58
N GLN A 61 1.38 14.26 9.99
CA GLN A 61 1.22 15.70 9.75
C GLN A 61 1.26 16.03 8.25
N ALA A 62 2.13 15.37 7.47
CA ALA A 62 2.18 15.55 6.02
C ALA A 62 0.88 15.06 5.36
N TRP A 63 0.33 13.93 5.81
CA TRP A 63 -0.95 13.40 5.37
C TRP A 63 -2.10 14.37 5.66
N ASP A 64 -2.18 14.90 6.88
CA ASP A 64 -3.22 15.85 7.25
C ASP A 64 -3.16 17.14 6.40
N ARG A 65 -1.96 17.68 6.18
CA ARG A 65 -1.77 18.84 5.29
C ARG A 65 -2.20 18.53 3.85
N LEU A 66 -1.86 17.35 3.33
CA LEU A 66 -2.28 16.92 1.99
C LEU A 66 -3.81 16.84 1.89
N ARG A 67 -4.45 16.23 2.88
CA ARG A 67 -5.90 16.05 2.93
C ARG A 67 -6.64 17.38 3.02
N ILE A 68 -6.15 18.32 3.84
CA ILE A 68 -6.69 19.68 3.94
C ILE A 68 -6.56 20.41 2.59
N ARG A 69 -5.38 20.34 1.96
CA ARG A 69 -5.13 20.97 0.66
C ARG A 69 -6.01 20.40 -0.46
N ALA A 70 -6.33 19.11 -0.39
CA ALA A 70 -7.24 18.45 -1.33
C ALA A 70 -8.74 18.68 -0.99
N SER A 71 -9.04 19.36 0.12
CA SER A 71 -10.42 19.57 0.62
C SER A 71 -11.21 18.27 0.84
N ILE A 72 -10.52 17.18 1.23
CA ILE A 72 -11.16 15.88 1.50
C ILE A 72 -11.39 15.70 3.00
N THR A 73 -12.61 15.39 3.40
CA THR A 73 -12.94 15.08 4.78
C THR A 73 -12.91 13.57 5.03
N ASN A 74 -12.62 13.16 6.27
CA ASN A 74 -12.71 11.78 6.73
C ASN A 74 -11.91 10.72 5.92
N LEU A 75 -10.79 11.11 5.30
CA LEU A 75 -9.89 10.19 4.59
C LEU A 75 -8.64 9.90 5.44
N THR A 76 -8.48 8.67 5.88
CA THR A 76 -7.28 8.18 6.54
C THR A 76 -6.30 7.59 5.52
N PHE A 77 -5.03 7.46 5.89
CA PHE A 77 -4.06 6.78 5.03
C PHE A 77 -4.41 5.29 4.81
N HIS A 78 -5.10 4.67 5.76
CA HIS A 78 -5.54 3.28 5.64
C HIS A 78 -6.57 3.09 4.53
N ASP A 79 -7.42 4.10 4.29
CA ASP A 79 -8.46 4.06 3.26
C ASP A 79 -7.88 3.96 1.85
N LEU A 80 -6.63 4.37 1.62
CA LEU A 80 -5.94 4.13 0.35
C LEU A 80 -5.76 2.63 0.04
N ARG A 81 -5.52 1.80 1.07
CA ARG A 81 -5.48 0.35 0.90
C ARG A 81 -6.87 -0.18 0.57
N HIS A 82 -7.91 0.37 1.21
CA HIS A 82 -9.28 -0.03 0.90
C HIS A 82 -9.62 0.26 -0.55
N GLU A 83 -9.40 1.50 -0.99
CA GLU A 83 -9.65 1.95 -2.35
C GLU A 83 -8.88 1.13 -3.40
N ALA A 84 -7.60 0.82 -3.14
CA ALA A 84 -6.81 -0.01 -4.05
C ALA A 84 -7.40 -1.41 -4.23
N ILE A 85 -7.90 -2.02 -3.16
CA ILE A 85 -8.53 -3.35 -3.20
C ILE A 85 -9.87 -3.28 -3.94
N SER A 86 -10.70 -2.28 -3.65
CA SER A 86 -11.97 -2.06 -4.35
C SER A 86 -11.75 -1.94 -5.85
N ARG A 87 -10.79 -1.09 -6.30
CA ARG A 87 -10.46 -0.95 -7.72
C ARG A 87 -9.98 -2.24 -8.38
N MET A 88 -9.20 -3.05 -7.67
CA MET A 88 -8.77 -4.36 -8.20
C MET A 88 -9.98 -5.28 -8.42
N ILE A 89 -10.91 -5.33 -7.46
CA ILE A 89 -12.14 -6.11 -7.58
C ILE A 89 -13.02 -5.59 -8.73
N ASP A 90 -13.21 -4.27 -8.82
CA ASP A 90 -14.01 -3.63 -9.87
C ASP A 90 -13.41 -3.83 -11.27
N SER A 91 -12.09 -4.00 -11.38
CA SER A 91 -11.43 -4.35 -12.64
C SER A 91 -11.67 -5.79 -13.10
N GLY A 92 -12.38 -6.60 -12.31
CA GLY A 92 -12.67 -8.00 -12.59
C GLY A 92 -11.57 -8.98 -12.14
N MET A 93 -10.56 -8.52 -11.37
CA MET A 93 -9.57 -9.43 -10.79
C MET A 93 -10.24 -10.43 -9.87
N LYS A 94 -9.82 -11.70 -9.94
CA LYS A 94 -10.32 -12.74 -9.06
C LYS A 94 -9.79 -12.52 -7.65
N ILE A 95 -10.57 -12.91 -6.64
CA ILE A 95 -10.22 -12.72 -5.23
C ILE A 95 -8.80 -13.23 -4.89
N HIS A 96 -8.39 -14.38 -5.41
CA HIS A 96 -7.04 -14.91 -5.15
C HIS A 96 -5.92 -14.03 -5.75
N GLU A 97 -6.15 -13.38 -6.88
CA GLU A 97 -5.22 -12.42 -7.49
C GLU A 97 -5.15 -11.17 -6.63
N VAL A 98 -6.31 -10.64 -6.20
CA VAL A 98 -6.38 -9.49 -5.29
C VAL A 98 -5.66 -9.79 -3.98
N MET A 99 -5.84 -10.99 -3.40
CA MET A 99 -5.13 -11.43 -2.19
C MET A 99 -3.62 -11.45 -2.41
N ALA A 100 -3.16 -12.01 -3.53
CA ALA A 100 -1.74 -12.09 -3.85
C ALA A 100 -1.11 -10.70 -4.00
N VAL A 101 -1.78 -9.76 -4.67
CA VAL A 101 -1.28 -8.38 -4.85
C VAL A 101 -1.32 -7.57 -3.56
N SER A 102 -2.42 -7.66 -2.81
CA SER A 102 -2.63 -6.86 -1.58
C SER A 102 -1.95 -7.44 -0.34
N GLY A 103 -1.48 -8.69 -0.41
CA GLY A 103 -0.80 -9.39 0.68
C GLY A 103 -1.74 -9.92 1.77
N HIS A 104 -3.01 -10.19 1.44
CA HIS A 104 -3.99 -10.79 2.36
C HIS A 104 -3.84 -12.32 2.41
N ARG A 105 -3.92 -12.88 3.62
CA ARG A 105 -3.75 -14.33 3.84
C ARG A 105 -5.06 -15.10 3.75
N THR A 106 -6.18 -14.46 4.10
CA THR A 106 -7.50 -15.08 4.04
C THR A 106 -8.47 -14.18 3.30
N ALA A 107 -9.40 -14.78 2.55
CA ALA A 107 -10.45 -14.04 1.86
C ALA A 107 -11.36 -13.29 2.86
N SER A 108 -11.50 -13.79 4.09
CA SER A 108 -12.18 -13.09 5.18
C SER A 108 -11.63 -11.69 5.45
N GLN A 109 -10.31 -11.49 5.30
CA GLN A 109 -9.72 -10.16 5.42
C GLN A 109 -10.16 -9.26 4.27
N LEU A 110 -10.36 -9.79 3.06
CA LEU A 110 -10.85 -9.04 1.90
C LEU A 110 -12.35 -8.75 1.94
N PHE A 111 -13.18 -9.60 2.55
CA PHE A 111 -14.63 -9.39 2.54
C PHE A 111 -15.07 -8.10 3.27
N GLY A 112 -14.26 -7.56 4.19
CA GLY A 112 -14.48 -6.23 4.76
C GLY A 112 -14.26 -5.06 3.79
N TYR A 113 -13.71 -5.33 2.60
CA TYR A 113 -13.47 -4.37 1.52
C TYR A 113 -14.48 -4.49 0.37
N VAL A 114 -15.24 -5.58 0.33
CA VAL A 114 -16.29 -5.76 -0.67
C VAL A 114 -17.49 -4.92 -0.25
N GLN A 115 -17.57 -3.69 -0.73
CA GLN A 115 -18.86 -3.01 -0.83
C GLN A 115 -19.55 -3.58 -2.07
N THR A 116 -20.47 -4.51 -1.89
CA THR A 116 -21.44 -4.85 -2.94
C THR A 116 -22.29 -3.62 -3.21
N ASN A 117 -21.82 -2.72 -4.08
CA ASN A 117 -22.74 -1.96 -4.92
C ASN A 117 -23.22 -2.95 -5.99
N SER A 118 -24.14 -3.82 -5.57
CA SER A 118 -25.05 -4.50 -6.47
C SER A 118 -25.85 -3.40 -7.16
N ILE A 119 -25.42 -3.01 -8.35
CA ILE A 119 -26.25 -2.24 -9.27
C ILE A 119 -27.41 -3.18 -9.61
N ILE A 120 -28.60 -2.84 -9.10
CA ILE A 120 -29.89 -3.31 -9.60
C ILE A 120 -30.07 -2.74 -11.00
#